data_AF-A0A090E1K6-F1
#
_entry.id   AF-A0A090E1K6-F1
#
_cell.length_a   1.000
_cell.length_b   1.000
_cell.length_c   1.000
_cell.angle_alpha   90.00
_cell.angle_beta   90.00
_cell.angle_gamma   90.00
#
_symmetry.space_group_name_H-M   'P 1'
#
loop_
_entity.id
_entity.type
_entity.pdbx_description
1 polymer ?
#
loop_
_entity_poly.entity_id
_entity_poly.type
_entity_poly.pdbx_seq_one_letter_code
_entity_poly.pdbx_strand_id
1 'polypeptide(L)' 'MCNSIYLNEAHITALKPRIVTFDQDNHISERLSYSVDLDASGRYSFSIHDEANEALAIPALVSRA' A
#
# COMPACT_ATOMS: atom_id res chain seq x y z
N MET A 1 1.61 1.08 -13.69
CA MET A 1 1.33 -0.34 -13.98
C MET A 1 0.63 -0.93 -12.75
N CYS A 2 -0.44 -1.71 -12.93
CA CYS A 2 -1.16 -2.32 -11.81
C CYS A 2 -1.39 -3.81 -12.10
N ASN A 3 -1.38 -4.62 -11.04
CA ASN A 3 -1.77 -6.03 -11.08
C ASN A 3 -2.96 -6.23 -10.13
N SER A 4 -3.89 -7.11 -10.50
CA SER A 4 -5.02 -7.52 -9.68
C SER A 4 -5.00 -9.02 -9.48
N ILE A 5 -5.38 -9.45 -8.28
CA ILE A 5 -5.49 -10.86 -7.92
C ILE A 5 -6.81 -11.07 -7.18
N TYR A 6 -7.41 -12.24 -7.38
CA TYR A 6 -8.59 -12.67 -6.63
C TYR A 6 -8.15 -13.67 -5.58
N LEU A 7 -8.61 -13.49 -4.35
CA LEU A 7 -8.25 -14.30 -3.20
C LEU A 7 -9.48 -14.57 -2.33
N ASN A 8 -9.39 -15.63 -1.52
CA ASN A 8 -10.37 -15.87 -0.47
C ASN A 8 -10.31 -14.74 0.56
N GLU A 9 -11.46 -14.36 1.13
CA GLU A 9 -11.57 -13.31 2.13
C GLU A 9 -10.62 -13.51 3.32
N ALA A 10 -10.45 -14.75 3.77
CA ALA A 10 -9.56 -15.09 4.89
C ALA A 10 -8.08 -14.73 4.63
N HIS A 11 -7.70 -14.46 3.38
CA HIS A 11 -6.33 -14.11 3.00
C HIS A 11 -6.15 -12.61 2.72
N ILE A 12 -7.21 -11.78 2.82
CA ILE A 12 -7.13 -10.35 2.49
C ILE A 12 -6.16 -9.62 3.41
N THR A 13 -6.20 -9.88 4.71
CA THR A 13 -5.32 -9.23 5.70
C THR A 13 -3.86 -9.69 5.62
N ALA A 14 -3.63 -10.90 5.09
CA ALA A 14 -2.29 -11.45 4.88
C ALA A 14 -1.61 -10.84 3.64
N LEU A 15 -2.37 -10.26 2.71
CA LEU A 15 -1.82 -9.68 1.50
C LEU A 15 -1.08 -8.37 1.82
N LYS A 16 0.18 -8.27 1.39
CA LYS A 16 1.00 -7.05 1.47
C LYS A 16 1.49 -6.63 0.07
N PRO A 17 0.61 -6.08 -0.78
CA PRO A 17 1.00 -5.60 -2.10
C PRO A 17 2.11 -4.56 -2.02
N ARG A 18 3.04 -4.60 -2.98
CA ARG A 18 4.09 -3.60 -3.11
C ARG A 18 3.70 -2.56 -4.15
N ILE A 19 3.97 -1.31 -3.81
CA ILE A 19 3.80 -0.15 -4.68
C ILE A 19 5.19 0.44 -4.88
N VAL A 20 5.51 0.84 -6.10
CA VAL A 20 6.76 1.55 -6.40
C VAL A 20 6.42 2.82 -7.16
N THR A 21 7.03 3.93 -6.76
CA THR A 21 6.98 5.21 -7.47
C THR A 21 8.27 5.39 -8.25
N PHE A 22 8.21 6.13 -9.34
CA PHE A 22 9.36 6.37 -10.22
C PHE A 22 9.60 7.86 -10.38
N ASP A 23 10.87 8.25 -10.50
CA ASP A 23 11.26 9.60 -10.89
C ASP A 23 11.17 9.80 -12.42
N GLN A 24 11.56 10.99 -12.89
CA GLN A 24 11.54 11.34 -14.31
C GLN A 24 12.49 10.50 -15.19
N ASP A 25 13.52 9.90 -14.58
CA ASP A 25 14.52 9.06 -15.25
C ASP A 25 14.18 7.56 -15.15
N ASN A 26 12.98 7.24 -14.64
CA ASN A 26 12.48 5.89 -14.36
C ASN A 26 13.28 5.12 -13.29
N HIS A 27 13.99 5.81 -12.40
CA HIS A 27 14.51 5.16 -11.20
C HIS A 27 13.40 5.03 -10.16
N ILE A 28 13.47 3.97 -9.36
CA ILE A 28 12.54 3.78 -8.24
C ILE A 28 12.83 4.87 -7.21
N SER A 29 11.84 5.74 -6.97
CA SER A 29 11.91 6.82 -5.98
C SER A 29 11.51 6.32 -4.59
N GLU A 30 10.38 5.63 -4.49
CA GLU A 30 9.88 5.09 -3.21
C GLU A 30 9.38 3.65 -3.38
N ARG A 31 9.50 2.86 -2.31
CA ARG A 31 8.83 1.56 -2.18
C ARG A 31 7.84 1.65 -1.03
N LEU A 32 6.57 1.45 -1.35
CA LEU A 32 5.48 1.48 -0.38
C LEU A 32 4.85 0.10 -0.27
N SER A 33 4.15 -0.15 0.84
CA SER A 33 3.34 -1.35 1.02
C SER A 33 1.91 -1.00 1.37
N TYR A 34 0.98 -1.74 0.77
CA TYR A 34 -0.42 -1.68 1.16
C TYR A 34 -0.68 -2.68 2.29
N SER A 35 -1.44 -2.26 3.28
CA SER A 35 -1.86 -3.06 4.42
C SER A 35 -3.37 -3.06 4.54
N VAL A 36 -3.91 -4.21 4.91
CA VAL A 36 -5.33 -4.37 5.26
C VAL A 36 -5.41 -4.93 6.66
N ASP A 37 -6.18 -4.28 7.50
CA ASP A 37 -6.50 -4.73 8.85
C ASP A 37 -8.00 -4.97 8.96
N LEU A 38 -8.39 -5.90 9.82
CA LEU A 38 -9.78 -6.23 10.13
C LEU A 38 -10.02 -5.93 11.60
N ASP A 39 -10.92 -5.00 11.89
CA ASP A 39 -11.26 -4.65 13.27
C ASP A 39 -12.20 -5.68 13.92
N ALA A 40 -12.37 -5.60 15.24
CA ALA A 40 -13.24 -6.50 16.00
C ALA A 40 -14.73 -6.43 15.61
N SER A 41 -15.15 -5.40 14.87
CA SER A 41 -16.51 -5.27 14.33
C SER A 41 -16.66 -5.83 12.91
N GLY A 42 -15.59 -6.44 12.36
CA GLY A 42 -15.58 -7.01 11.03
C GLY A 42 -15.41 -5.98 9.92
N ARG A 43 -14.92 -4.77 10.22
CA ARG A 43 -14.65 -3.75 9.20
C ARG A 43 -13.20 -3.78 8.77
N TYR A 44 -12.99 -3.74 7.46
CA TYR A 44 -11.67 -3.60 6.89
C TYR A 44 -11.22 -2.14 6.91
N SER A 45 -10.00 -1.91 7.34
CA SER A 45 -9.27 -0.64 7.20
C SER A 45 -8.06 -0.84 6.31
N PHE A 46 -7.74 0.20 5.54
CA PHE A 46 -6.70 0.16 4.53
C PHE A 46 -5.69 1.28 4.77
N SER A 47 -4.41 0.96 4.62
CA SER A 47 -3.32 1.91 4.80
C SER A 47 -2.20 1.65 3.81
N ILE A 48 -1.47 2.70 3.48
CA ILE A 48 -0.22 2.62 2.72
C ILE A 48 0.90 3.01 3.68
N HIS A 49 1.95 2.20 3.70
CA HIS A 49 3.12 2.41 4.54
C HIS A 49 4.35 2.66 3.68
N ASP A 50 5.26 3.49 4.17
CA ASP A 50 6.58 3.69 3.57
C ASP A 50 7.58 2.55 3.87
N GLU A 51 8.83 2.71 3.47
CA GLU A 51 9.89 1.72 3.74
C GLU A 51 10.20 1.57 5.25
N ALA A 52 9.93 2.59 6.06
CA ALA A 52 10.05 2.54 7.52
C ALA A 52 8.83 1.89 8.20
N ASN A 53 7.84 1.45 7.40
CA ASN A 53 6.57 0.89 7.85
C ASN A 53 5.66 1.92 8.58
N GLU A 54 5.89 3.20 8.36
CA GLU A 54 5.06 4.28 8.88
C GLU A 54 3.87 4.53 7.94
N ALA A 55 2.67 4.69 8.52
CA ALA A 55 1.47 4.90 7.75
C ALA A 55 1.42 6.32 7.15
N LEU A 56 1.25 6.40 5.83
CA LEU A 56 1.08 7.66 5.12
C LEU A 56 -0.32 8.24 5.38
N ALA A 57 -0.41 9.56 5.43
CA ALA A 57 -1.70 10.25 5.43
C ALA A 57 -2.48 9.93 4.15
N ILE A 58 -3.81 9.88 4.24
CA ILE A 58 -4.69 9.60 3.10
C ILE A 58 -5.58 10.84 2.85
N PRO A 59 -5.54 11.47 1.66
CA PRO A 59 -4.73 11.10 0.50
C PRO A 59 -3.24 11.40 0.72
N ALA A 60 -2.37 10.51 0.22
CA ALA A 60 -0.92 10.71 0.29
C ALA A 60 -0.52 11.90 -0.58
N LEU A 61 0.29 12.81 -0.03
CA LEU A 61 0.85 13.90 -0.80
C LEU A 61 1.96 13.35 -1.70
N VAL A 62 1.86 13.58 -3.01
CA VAL A 62 2.93 13.26 -3.94
C VAL A 62 4.05 14.27 -3.69
N SER A 63 5.19 13.81 -3.17
CA SER A 63 6.39 14.64 -3.10
C SER A 63 6.77 15.04 -4.52
N ARG A 64 6.76 16.36 -4.80
CA ARG A 64 7.36 16.90 -6.03
C ARG A 64 8.86 17.01 -5.77
N ALA A 65 9.63 16.08 -6.30
CA ALA A 65 11.06 16.27 -6.52
C ALA A 65 11.26 17.16 -7.76
#